data_AF-A0A4S8LVY2-F1
#
_entry.id   AF-A0A4S8LVY2-F1
#
_cell.length_a   1.000
_cell.length_b   1.000
_cell.length_c   1.000
_cell.angle_alpha   90.00
_cell.angle_beta   90.00
_cell.angle_gamma   90.00
#
_symmetry.space_group_name_H-M   'P 1'
#
loop_
_entity.id
_entity.type
_entity.pdbx_description
1 polymer ?
#
loop_
_entity_poly.entity_id
_entity_poly.type
_entity_poly.pdbx_seq_one_letter_code
_entity_poly.pdbx_strand_id
1 'polypeptide(L)'
;MRCLEEASEIQTGSQLRQLFATILLFCTPSQPELLWNRFRDRICERLAPSITRLGHQNPTVEDEIDYGLHLLNNILMQSQKTLLNYPNMPLPRRDWGRESENHLIAEQLNYNPDDERQAALTRISSLNVEQ
;
A
#
# COMPACT_ATOMS: atom_id res chain seq x y z
N MET A 1 8.41 -21.16 10.25
CA MET A 1 7.11 -20.59 10.66
C MET A 1 6.02 -21.19 9.79
N ARG A 2 5.27 -22.17 10.29
CA ARG A 2 4.15 -22.78 9.53
C ARG A 2 2.97 -21.82 9.33
N CYS A 3 2.71 -20.95 10.31
CA CYS A 3 1.55 -20.06 10.29
C CYS A 3 1.56 -19.05 9.12
N LEU A 4 2.72 -18.54 8.72
CA LEU A 4 2.83 -17.63 7.58
C LEU A 4 2.69 -18.37 6.24
N GLU A 5 3.15 -19.63 6.19
CA GLU A 5 3.01 -20.51 5.04
C GLU A 5 1.54 -20.89 4.82
N GLU A 6 0.84 -21.32 5.88
CA GLU A 6 -0.60 -21.64 5.86
C GLU A 6 -1.47 -20.41 5.55
N ALA A 7 -1.20 -19.26 6.19
CA ALA A 7 -1.94 -18.03 5.93
C ALA A 7 -1.81 -17.57 4.48
N SER A 8 -0.64 -17.80 3.88
CA SER A 8 -0.34 -17.33 2.53
C SER A 8 -1.10 -18.03 1.41
N GLU A 9 -1.92 -19.03 1.73
CA GLU A 9 -2.83 -19.71 0.79
C GLU A 9 -4.27 -19.16 0.83
N ILE A 10 -4.63 -18.40 1.88
CA ILE A 10 -6.03 -18.05 2.19
C ILE A 10 -6.19 -16.54 2.44
N GLN A 11 -5.14 -15.85 2.86
CA GLN A 11 -5.18 -14.46 3.28
C GLN A 11 -4.77 -13.50 2.16
N THR A 12 -5.35 -12.29 2.21
CA THR A 12 -4.98 -11.19 1.32
C THR A 12 -3.63 -10.59 1.71
N GLY A 13 -2.91 -9.96 0.78
CA GLY A 13 -1.61 -9.33 1.04
C GLY A 13 -1.61 -8.35 2.23
N SER A 14 -2.73 -7.66 2.51
CA SER A 14 -2.84 -6.79 3.69
C SER A 14 -2.80 -7.54 5.01
N GLN A 15 -3.47 -8.68 5.11
CA GLN A 15 -3.45 -9.53 6.30
C GLN A 15 -2.08 -10.20 6.48
N LEU A 16 -1.44 -10.62 5.38
CA LEU A 16 -0.06 -11.14 5.42
C LEU A 16 0.94 -10.09 5.91
N ARG A 17 0.80 -8.82 5.51
CA ARG A 17 1.61 -7.71 6.05
C ARG A 17 1.42 -7.54 7.56
N GLN A 18 0.18 -7.62 8.05
CA GLN A 18 -0.12 -7.53 9.49
C GLN A 18 0.47 -8.70 10.27
N LEU A 19 0.35 -9.93 9.75
CA LEU A 19 0.96 -11.11 10.36
C LEU A 19 2.49 -11.00 10.39
N PHE A 20 3.10 -10.56 9.29
CA PHE A 20 4.54 -10.35 9.23
C PHE A 20 5.01 -9.29 10.24
N ALA A 21 4.31 -8.16 10.35
CA ALA A 21 4.58 -7.13 11.36
C ALA A 21 4.47 -7.69 12.79
N THR A 22 3.44 -8.49 13.06
CA THR A 22 3.23 -9.15 14.36
C THR A 22 4.42 -10.06 14.69
N ILE A 23 4.89 -10.85 13.73
CA ILE A 23 6.07 -11.70 13.89
C ILE A 23 7.32 -10.88 14.20
N LEU A 24 7.54 -9.78 13.47
CA LEU A 24 8.66 -8.88 13.75
C LEU A 24 8.58 -8.31 15.19
N LEU A 25 7.41 -7.86 15.61
CA LEU A 25 7.19 -7.22 16.92
C LEU A 25 7.34 -8.20 18.09
N PHE A 26 6.76 -9.39 17.99
CA PHE A 26 6.57 -10.27 19.14
C PHE A 26 7.39 -11.56 19.10
N CYS A 27 7.87 -11.98 17.93
CA CYS A 27 8.63 -13.22 17.79
C CYS A 27 10.14 -12.98 17.62
N THR A 28 10.57 -11.75 17.33
CA THR A 28 12.00 -11.38 17.16
C THR A 28 12.78 -12.42 16.35
N PRO A 29 12.41 -12.65 15.07
CA PRO A 29 13.09 -13.63 14.25
C PRO A 29 14.58 -13.30 14.13
N SER A 30 15.43 -14.31 14.21
CA SER A 30 16.90 -14.14 14.13
C SER A 30 17.37 -13.66 12.75
N GLN A 31 16.58 -13.92 11.70
CA GLN A 31 16.89 -13.59 10.30
C GLN A 31 15.61 -13.10 9.59
N PRO A 32 15.12 -11.88 9.89
CA PRO A 32 13.91 -11.33 9.29
C PRO A 32 14.01 -11.14 7.76
N GLU A 33 15.21 -10.89 7.23
CA GLU A 33 15.51 -10.70 5.81
C GLU A 33 15.26 -11.95 4.97
N LEU A 34 15.59 -13.13 5.50
CA LEU A 34 15.33 -14.39 4.82
C LEU A 34 13.83 -14.70 4.79
N LEU A 35 13.14 -14.40 5.88
CA LEU A 35 11.69 -14.55 5.96
C LEU A 35 11.00 -13.59 4.99
N TRP A 36 11.43 -12.33 4.94
CA TRP A 36 10.94 -11.36 3.96
C TRP A 36 11.15 -11.87 2.54
N ASN A 37 12.37 -12.25 2.18
CA ASN A 37 12.68 -12.71 0.82
C ASN A 37 11.86 -13.91 0.37
N ARG A 38 11.50 -14.81 1.31
CA ARG A 38 10.65 -15.97 1.00
C ARG A 38 9.20 -15.61 0.73
N PHE A 39 8.67 -14.56 1.37
CA PHE A 39 7.24 -14.26 1.36
C PHE A 39 6.88 -12.92 0.73
N ARG A 40 7.86 -12.09 0.37
CA ARG A 40 7.64 -10.73 -0.16
C ARG A 40 6.66 -10.69 -1.32
N ASP A 41 6.70 -11.67 -2.23
CA ASP A 41 5.81 -11.68 -3.40
C ASP A 41 4.34 -11.85 -2.99
N ARG A 42 4.07 -12.68 -1.97
CA ARG A 42 2.73 -12.86 -1.40
C ARG A 42 2.32 -11.69 -0.49
N ILE A 43 3.28 -11.16 0.26
CA ILE A 43 3.06 -9.98 1.12
C ILE A 43 2.75 -8.74 0.28
N CYS A 44 3.37 -8.61 -0.90
CA CYS A 44 3.21 -7.48 -1.81
C CYS A 44 2.18 -7.77 -2.92
N GLU A 45 1.39 -8.83 -2.77
CA GLU A 45 0.42 -9.23 -3.77
C GLU A 45 -0.61 -8.12 -4.03
N ARG A 46 -0.86 -7.86 -5.33
CA ARG A 46 -1.87 -6.91 -5.83
C ARG A 46 -1.68 -5.48 -5.32
N LEU A 47 -0.44 -5.03 -5.18
CA LEU A 47 -0.14 -3.63 -4.82
C LEU A 47 -0.12 -2.70 -6.03
N ALA A 48 0.12 -3.22 -7.24
CA ALA A 48 0.13 -2.44 -8.47
C ALA A 48 -1.06 -1.47 -8.64
N PRO A 49 -2.34 -1.86 -8.44
CA PRO A 49 -3.46 -0.92 -8.56
C PRO A 49 -3.40 0.24 -7.56
N SER A 50 -2.87 0.00 -6.36
CA SER A 50 -2.71 1.05 -5.35
C SER A 50 -1.62 2.02 -5.77
N ILE A 51 -0.52 1.54 -6.33
CA ILE A 51 0.59 2.36 -6.83
C ILE A 51 0.15 3.19 -8.05
N THR A 52 -0.65 2.61 -8.95
CA THR A 52 -1.24 3.36 -10.07
C THR A 52 -2.14 4.50 -9.60
N ARG A 53 -2.91 4.29 -8.54
CA ARG A 53 -3.73 5.34 -7.92
C ARG A 53 -2.91 6.46 -7.27
N LEU A 54 -1.64 6.23 -6.97
CA LEU A 54 -0.72 7.28 -6.52
C LEU A 54 -0.14 8.09 -7.70
N GLY A 55 -0.52 7.77 -8.94
CA GLY A 55 -0.08 8.47 -10.16
C GLY A 55 1.09 7.81 -10.88
N HIS A 56 1.58 6.66 -10.42
CA HIS A 56 2.65 5.93 -11.12
C HIS A 56 2.08 5.07 -12.25
N GLN A 57 2.41 5.42 -13.48
CA GLN A 57 2.03 4.63 -14.64
C GLN A 57 2.92 3.39 -14.74
N ASN A 58 2.32 2.22 -14.95
CA ASN A 58 3.01 0.92 -15.12
C ASN A 58 3.96 0.56 -13.96
N PRO A 59 3.43 0.33 -12.74
CA PRO A 59 4.24 -0.09 -11.60
C PRO A 59 4.99 -1.39 -11.92
N THR A 60 6.28 -1.41 -11.57
CA THR A 60 7.12 -2.61 -11.69
C THR A 60 6.99 -3.50 -10.45
N VAL A 61 7.44 -4.75 -10.54
CA VAL A 61 7.50 -5.67 -9.39
C VAL A 61 8.35 -5.08 -8.26
N GLU A 62 9.44 -4.38 -8.59
CA GLU A 62 10.28 -3.71 -7.61
C GLU A 62 9.52 -2.58 -6.89
N ASP A 63 8.66 -1.84 -7.60
CA ASP A 63 7.80 -0.83 -7.00
C ASP A 63 6.78 -1.45 -6.03
N GLU A 64 6.22 -2.61 -6.37
CA GLU A 64 5.34 -3.35 -5.47
C GLU A 64 6.05 -3.81 -4.20
N ILE A 65 7.28 -4.30 -4.32
CA ILE A 65 8.11 -4.71 -3.18
C ILE A 65 8.45 -3.48 -2.32
N ASP A 66 8.87 -2.38 -2.94
CA ASP A 66 9.24 -1.15 -2.26
C ASP A 66 8.05 -0.51 -1.52
N TYR A 67 6.89 -0.46 -2.18
CA TYR A 67 5.65 0.02 -1.57
C TYR A 67 5.18 -0.93 -0.46
N GLY A 68 5.33 -2.25 -0.64
CA GLY A 68 5.04 -3.23 0.39
C GLY A 68 5.88 -3.03 1.66
N LEU A 69 7.17 -2.71 1.51
CA LEU A 69 8.05 -2.32 2.62
C LEU A 69 7.55 -1.05 3.31
N HIS A 70 7.12 -0.05 2.55
CA HIS A 70 6.56 1.17 3.12
C HIS A 70 5.31 0.90 3.96
N LEU A 71 4.36 0.12 3.41
CA LEU A 71 3.16 -0.28 4.13
C LEU A 71 3.49 -1.08 5.39
N LEU A 72 4.46 -2.00 5.32
CA LEU A 72 4.91 -2.75 6.48
C LEU A 72 5.51 -1.84 7.56
N ASN A 73 6.34 -0.87 7.16
CA ASN A 73 6.89 0.11 8.08
C ASN A 73 5.79 0.93 8.78
N ASN A 74 4.76 1.34 8.05
CA ASN A 74 3.62 2.08 8.62
C ASN A 74 2.86 1.25 9.67
N ILE A 75 2.74 -0.07 9.48
CA ILE A 75 2.14 -0.96 10.49
C ILE A 75 3.01 -0.99 11.75
N LEU A 76 4.32 -1.11 11.61
CA LEU A 76 5.24 -1.13 12.75
C LEU A 76 5.25 0.20 13.52
N MET A 77 5.08 1.33 12.83
CA MET A 77 5.03 2.65 13.45
C MET A 77 3.88 2.80 14.45
N GLN A 78 2.78 2.05 14.28
CA GLN A 78 1.68 2.00 15.25
C GLN A 78 2.14 1.47 16.62
N SER A 79 3.22 0.68 16.64
CA SER A 79 3.88 0.16 17.84
C SER A 79 5.18 0.89 18.18
N GLN A 80 5.38 2.10 17.64
CA GLN A 80 6.61 2.92 17.83
C GLN A 80 7.90 2.20 17.40
N LYS A 81 7.77 1.28 16.42
CA LYS A 81 8.88 0.58 15.78
C LYS A 81 8.93 0.94 14.30
N THR A 82 10.06 0.70 13.68
CA THR A 82 10.29 0.89 12.26
C THR A 82 11.12 -0.27 11.73
N LEU A 83 11.21 -0.40 10.41
CA LEU A 83 12.08 -1.38 9.78
C LEU A 83 13.55 -1.23 10.18
N LEU A 84 13.99 -0.01 10.53
CA LEU A 84 15.33 0.25 11.06
C LEU A 84 15.63 -0.46 12.39
N ASN A 85 14.60 -0.86 13.13
CA ASN A 85 14.77 -1.62 14.38
C ASN A 85 15.06 -3.10 14.15
N TYR A 86 15.01 -3.58 12.91
CA TYR A 86 15.22 -4.98 12.54
C TYR A 86 16.46 -5.08 11.65
N PRO A 87 17.59 -5.62 12.17
CA PRO A 87 18.81 -5.77 11.40
C PRO A 87 18.57 -6.55 10.11
N ASN A 88 19.25 -6.14 9.04
CA ASN A 88 19.20 -6.74 7.69
C ASN A 88 17.86 -6.67 6.95
N MET A 89 16.79 -6.15 7.57
CA MET A 89 15.52 -5.95 6.85
C MET A 89 15.72 -4.89 5.75
N PRO A 90 15.31 -5.15 4.49
CA PRO A 90 15.25 -4.11 3.49
C PRO A 90 14.38 -2.93 3.93
N LEU A 91 14.75 -1.74 3.46
CA LEU A 91 14.04 -0.50 3.71
C LEU A 91 13.37 -0.03 2.42
N PRO A 92 12.24 0.71 2.52
CA PRO A 92 11.67 1.38 1.36
C PRO A 92 12.68 2.37 0.81
N ARG A 93 12.90 2.34 -0.51
CA ARG A 93 13.81 3.21 -1.25
C ARG A 93 13.14 4.54 -1.55
N ARG A 94 11.83 4.54 -1.82
CA ARG A 94 11.07 5.75 -2.11
C ARG A 94 10.37 6.29 -0.86
N ASP A 95 10.15 7.61 -0.87
CA ASP A 95 9.31 8.28 0.12
C ASP A 95 7.86 8.27 -0.35
N TRP A 96 7.25 7.08 -0.29
CA TRP A 96 5.86 6.87 -0.68
C TRP A 96 4.86 7.73 0.11
N GLY A 97 5.22 8.14 1.33
CA GLY A 97 4.42 9.06 2.15
C GLY A 97 4.29 10.41 1.45
N ARG A 98 5.42 10.99 1.04
CA ARG A 98 5.45 12.25 0.29
C ARG A 98 4.81 12.14 -1.10
N GLU A 99 5.02 11.03 -1.80
CA GLU A 99 4.43 10.80 -3.12
C GLU A 99 2.89 10.75 -3.05
N SER A 100 2.34 10.15 -2.00
CA SER A 100 0.88 10.13 -1.76
C SER A 100 0.30 11.51 -1.46
N GLU A 101 1.00 12.33 -0.67
CA GLU A 101 0.59 13.70 -0.36
C GLU A 101 0.62 14.59 -1.61
N ASN A 102 1.66 14.46 -2.44
CA ASN A 102 1.78 15.19 -3.69
C ASN A 102 0.66 14.83 -4.68
N HIS A 103 0.25 13.56 -4.76
CA HIS A 103 -0.88 13.17 -5.61
C HIS A 103 -2.18 13.84 -5.15
N LEU A 104 -2.47 13.83 -3.86
CA LEU A 104 -3.67 14.47 -3.33
C LEU A 104 -3.67 15.97 -3.62
N ILE A 105 -2.53 16.65 -3.45
CA ILE A 105 -2.40 18.07 -3.81
C ILE A 105 -2.63 18.28 -5.31
N ALA A 106 -2.06 17.42 -6.17
CA ALA A 106 -2.25 17.52 -7.62
C ALA A 106 -3.70 17.29 -8.05
N GLU A 107 -4.42 16.33 -7.44
CA GLU A 107 -5.85 16.12 -7.67
C GLU A 107 -6.67 17.35 -7.26
N GLN A 108 -6.36 17.95 -6.10
CA GLN A 108 -7.05 19.16 -5.64
C GLN A 108 -6.75 20.38 -6.52
N LEU A 109 -5.54 20.53 -7.05
CA LEU A 109 -5.19 21.61 -7.98
C LEU A 109 -5.84 21.43 -9.36
N ASN A 110 -6.05 20.19 -9.79
CA ASN A 110 -6.71 19.86 -11.05
C ASN A 110 -8.24 19.81 -10.94
N TYR A 111 -8.79 19.99 -9.73
CA TYR A 111 -10.23 20.08 -9.48
C TYR A 111 -10.77 21.38 -10.08
N ASN A 112 -11.54 21.28 -11.17
CA ASN A 112 -12.22 22.41 -11.78
C ASN A 112 -13.69 22.46 -11.32
N PRO A 113 -14.06 23.39 -10.43
CA PRO A 113 -15.42 23.47 -9.88
C PRO A 113 -16.48 23.78 -10.95
N ASP A 114 -16.11 24.45 -12.05
CA ASP A 114 -17.05 24.75 -13.13
C ASP A 114 -17.40 23.52 -13.97
N ASP A 115 -16.42 22.65 -14.25
CA ASP A 115 -16.65 21.38 -14.95
C ASP A 115 -17.54 20.45 -14.11
N GLU A 116 -17.32 20.42 -12.80
CA GLU A 116 -18.14 19.62 -11.88
C GLU A 116 -19.58 20.16 -11.77
N ARG A 117 -19.74 21.48 -11.72
CA ARG A 117 -21.07 22.11 -11.77
C ARG A 117 -21.80 21.79 -13.07
N GLN A 118 -21.11 21.82 -14.21
CA GLN A 118 -21.69 21.51 -15.50
C GLN A 118 -22.09 20.02 -15.60
N ALA A 119 -21.25 19.12 -15.08
CA ALA A 119 -21.56 17.69 -15.00
C ALA A 119 -22.75 17.40 -14.08
N ALA A 120 -22.85 18.09 -12.94
CA ALA A 120 -23.97 17.98 -12.02
C ALA A 120 -25.29 18.47 -12.65
N LEU A 121 -25.27 19.62 -13.35
CA LEU A 121 -26.44 20.14 -14.07
C LEU A 121 -26.90 19.18 -15.18
N THR A 122 -25.95 18.62 -15.93
CA THR A 122 -26.23 17.60 -16.95
C THR A 122 -26.90 16.37 -16.33
N ARG A 123 -26.37 15.89 -15.19
CA ARG A 123 -26.92 14.73 -14.48
C ARG A 123 -28.31 15.01 -13.89
N ILE A 124 -28.53 16.18 -13.30
CA ILE A 124 -29.85 16.64 -12.82
C ILE A 124 -30.85 16.72 -13.98
N SER A 125 -30.43 17.24 -15.13
CA SER A 125 -31.30 17.31 -16.31
C SER A 125 -31.69 15.92 -16.85
N SER A 126 -30.80 14.93 -16.75
CA SER A 126 -31.07 13.54 -17.15
C SER A 126 -31.93 12.77 -16.14
N LEU A 127 -32.01 13.23 -14.88
CA LEU A 127 -32.88 12.64 -13.86
C LEU A 127 -34.34 13.13 -13.97
N ASN A 128 -34.58 14.19 -14.73
CA ASN A 128 -35.89 14.79 -14.95
C ASN A 128 -36.54 14.36 -16.28
N VAL A 129 -36.02 13.34 -16.97
CA VAL A 129 -36.75 12.70 -18.08
C VAL A 129 -37.82 11.78 -17.45
N GLU A 130 -38.95 12.42 -17.17
CA GLU A 130 -40.30 11.98 -16.81
C GLU A 130 -40.55 10.45 -16.71
N GLN A 131 -41.03 10.03 -15.53
CA GLN A 131 -42.00 8.93 -15.38
C GLN A 131 -43.37 9.35 -15.93
#